data_AF-A0AA96ZB10-F1
#
_entry.id   AF-A0AA96ZB10-F1
#
_cell.length_a   1.000
_cell.length_b   1.000
_cell.length_c   1.000
_cell.angle_alpha   90.00
_cell.angle_beta   90.00
_cell.angle_gamma   90.00
#
_symmetry.space_group_name_H-M   'P 1'
#
loop_
_entity.id
_entity.type
_entity.pdbx_description
1 polymer ?
#
loop_
_entity_poly.entity_id
_entity_poly.type
_entity_poly.pdbx_seq_one_letter_code
_entity_poly.pdbx_strand_id
1 'polypeptide(L)'
;MQEKEYFIFYASAFTAILGTVGYHLLMKKIPENVNPLVSILGIYVAIVILSSLMLPFFIGNGTLLASLKQMSWIQVGIAGCILMMEIGFLLMYRSGWDLSTGNIVTGVAINIALGFIGVVFLKEGLSVLNVCGVLLCITGVALIGYKGEAGSIQPVASSSSEIVESTPLAMKK
;
A
#
# COMPACT_ATOMS: atom_id res chain seq x y z
N MET A 1 4.60 -16.15 -28.30
CA MET A 1 5.13 -14.86 -27.81
C MET A 1 4.10 -14.12 -26.96
N GLN A 2 2.84 -14.03 -27.40
CA GLN A 2 1.73 -13.43 -26.62
C GLN A 2 1.56 -14.02 -25.20
N GLU A 3 1.57 -15.35 -25.02
CA GLU A 3 1.46 -16.00 -23.68
C GLU A 3 2.50 -15.48 -22.67
N LYS A 4 3.73 -15.20 -23.12
CA LYS A 4 4.82 -14.72 -22.27
C LYS A 4 4.67 -13.24 -21.92
N GLU A 5 4.12 -12.44 -22.83
CA GLU A 5 3.79 -11.04 -22.57
C GLU A 5 2.65 -10.91 -21.55
N TYR A 6 1.60 -11.73 -21.66
CA TYR A 6 0.54 -11.77 -20.66
C TYR A 6 1.07 -12.19 -19.29
N PHE A 7 1.93 -13.21 -19.25
CA PHE A 7 2.56 -13.63 -18.00
C PHE A 7 3.37 -12.51 -17.34
N ILE A 8 4.20 -11.78 -18.08
CA ILE A 8 5.00 -10.66 -17.55
C ILE A 8 4.09 -9.51 -17.10
N PHE A 9 3.04 -9.21 -17.86
CA PHE A 9 2.07 -8.18 -17.51
C PHE A 9 1.39 -8.49 -16.16
N TYR A 10 0.80 -9.69 -16.02
CA TYR A 10 0.14 -10.09 -14.78
C TYR A 10 1.13 -10.26 -13.62
N ALA A 11 2.34 -10.77 -13.86
CA ALA A 11 3.37 -10.92 -12.84
C ALA A 11 3.84 -9.56 -12.29
N SER A 12 3.97 -8.55 -13.15
CA SER A 12 4.33 -7.20 -12.72
C SER A 12 3.23 -6.56 -11.86
N ALA A 13 1.97 -6.69 -12.27
CA ALA A 13 0.82 -6.22 -11.50
C ALA A 13 0.72 -6.92 -10.14
N PHE A 14 0.88 -8.25 -10.11
CA PHE A 14 0.87 -9.03 -8.88
C PHE A 14 1.98 -8.59 -7.91
N THR A 15 3.20 -8.41 -8.42
CA THR A 15 4.34 -7.97 -7.61
C THR A 15 4.12 -6.56 -7.05
N ALA A 16 3.58 -5.64 -7.85
CA ALA A 16 3.27 -4.29 -7.41
C ALA A 16 2.20 -4.28 -6.29
N ILE A 17 1.15 -5.09 -6.43
CA ILE A 17 0.10 -5.22 -5.40
C ILE A 17 0.70 -5.80 -4.12
N LEU A 18 1.46 -6.90 -4.21
CA LEU A 18 2.07 -7.54 -3.05
C LEU A 18 3.02 -6.60 -2.31
N GLY A 19 3.85 -5.86 -3.05
CA GLY A 19 4.76 -4.86 -2.49
C GLY A 19 4.02 -3.73 -1.80
N THR A 20 2.96 -3.20 -2.42
CA THR A 20 2.14 -2.10 -1.87
C THR A 20 1.40 -2.52 -0.60
N VAL A 21 0.82 -3.73 -0.58
CA VAL A 21 0.15 -4.26 0.62
C VAL A 21 1.15 -4.47 1.76
N GLY A 22 2.30 -5.07 1.46
CA GLY A 22 3.38 -5.25 2.44
C GLY A 22 3.90 -3.92 3.00
N TYR A 23 4.07 -2.92 2.12
CA TYR A 23 4.47 -1.57 2.50
C TYR A 23 3.52 -0.99 3.55
N HIS A 24 2.21 -0.88 3.25
CA HIS A 24 1.27 -0.26 4.17
C HIS A 24 1.13 -1.03 5.50
N LEU A 25 1.20 -2.37 5.46
CA LEU A 25 1.15 -3.21 6.67
C LEU A 25 2.35 -2.98 7.59
N LEU A 26 3.56 -2.90 7.03
CA LEU A 26 4.78 -2.65 7.81
C LEU A 26 4.86 -1.20 8.26
N MET A 27 4.43 -0.26 7.43
CA MET A 27 4.41 1.17 7.73
C MET A 27 3.57 1.48 8.97
N LYS A 28 2.39 0.86 9.08
CA LYS A 28 1.53 0.98 10.28
C LYS A 28 2.16 0.41 11.55
N LYS A 29 3.11 -0.53 11.43
CA LYS A 29 3.81 -1.14 12.57
C LYS A 29 5.03 -0.34 13.04
N ILE A 30 5.39 0.73 12.35
CA ILE A 30 6.51 1.57 12.76
C ILE A 30 6.19 2.19 14.13
N PRO A 31 7.06 2.01 15.14
CA PRO A 31 6.80 2.50 16.48
C PRO A 31 6.70 4.03 16.50
N GLU A 32 5.61 4.55 17.08
CA GLU A 32 5.35 5.99 17.17
C GLU A 32 6.37 6.73 18.06
N ASN A 33 7.12 6.01 18.90
CA ASN A 33 8.16 6.59 19.74
C ASN A 33 9.39 7.07 18.93
N VAL A 34 9.60 6.54 17.72
CA VAL A 34 10.73 6.94 16.87
C VAL A 34 10.40 8.20 16.09
N ASN A 35 11.39 9.08 15.93
CA ASN A 35 11.26 10.25 15.04
C ASN A 35 10.99 9.76 13.59
N PRO A 36 9.93 10.25 12.92
CA PRO A 36 9.58 9.84 11.56
C PRO A 36 10.75 9.86 10.57
N LEU A 37 11.60 10.89 10.64
CA LEU A 37 12.75 11.04 9.74
C LEU A 37 13.80 9.95 9.98
N VAL A 38 14.00 9.53 11.23
CA VAL A 38 14.96 8.47 11.59
C VAL A 38 14.46 7.11 11.09
N SER A 39 13.16 6.84 11.22
CA SER A 39 12.57 5.61 10.69
C SER A 39 12.71 5.54 9.17
N ILE A 40 12.38 6.63 8.49
CA ILE A 40 12.48 6.73 7.03
C ILE A 40 13.94 6.57 6.57
N LEU A 41 14.89 7.23 7.24
CA LEU A 41 16.32 7.06 6.95
C LEU A 41 16.76 5.59 7.07
N GLY A 42 16.31 4.88 8.10
CA GLY A 42 16.58 3.45 8.26
C GLY A 42 16.03 2.59 7.11
N ILE A 43 14.82 2.89 6.64
CA ILE A 43 14.20 2.21 5.48
C ILE A 43 15.06 2.43 4.23
N TYR A 44 15.49 3.66 3.95
CA TYR A 44 16.33 3.93 2.77
C TYR A 44 17.71 3.30 2.86
N VAL A 45 18.33 3.26 4.03
CA VAL A 45 19.60 2.53 4.22
C VAL A 45 19.40 1.04 3.92
N ALA A 46 18.31 0.43 4.40
CA ALA A 46 17.99 -0.96 4.10
C ALA A 46 17.74 -1.17 2.59
N ILE A 47 17.03 -0.26 1.92
CA ILE A 47 16.83 -0.29 0.47
C ILE A 47 18.18 -0.24 -0.26
N VAL A 48 19.07 0.67 0.12
CA VAL A 48 20.41 0.78 -0.51
C VAL A 48 21.20 -0.51 -0.36
N ILE A 49 21.20 -1.13 0.83
CA ILE A 49 21.87 -2.41 1.07
C ILE A 49 21.26 -3.51 0.19
N LEU A 50 19.93 -3.63 0.18
CA LEU A 50 19.23 -4.66 -0.59
C LEU A 50 19.44 -4.47 -2.10
N SER A 51 19.28 -3.24 -2.60
CA SER A 51 19.54 -2.91 -4.00
C SER A 51 20.99 -3.17 -4.39
N SER A 52 21.96 -2.82 -3.53
CA SER A 52 23.37 -3.10 -3.78
C SER A 52 23.66 -4.60 -3.85
N LEU A 53 22.96 -5.43 -3.06
CA LEU A 53 23.11 -6.89 -3.09
C LEU A 53 22.48 -7.51 -4.34
N MET A 54 21.39 -6.94 -4.85
CA MET A 54 20.73 -7.40 -6.08
C MET A 54 21.42 -6.89 -7.36
N LEU A 55 22.16 -5.79 -7.27
CA LEU A 55 22.87 -5.16 -8.37
C LEU A 55 23.72 -6.12 -9.21
N PRO A 56 24.58 -7.01 -8.66
CA PRO A 56 25.38 -7.94 -9.46
C PRO A 56 24.57 -8.97 -10.25
N PHE A 57 23.30 -9.22 -9.91
CA PHE A 57 22.43 -10.13 -10.65
C PHE A 57 21.76 -9.45 -11.87
N PHE A 58 21.61 -8.12 -11.84
CA PHE A 58 20.92 -7.34 -12.87
C PHE A 58 21.87 -6.56 -13.77
N ILE A 59 23.05 -6.17 -13.27
CA ILE A 59 24.12 -5.64 -14.08
C ILE A 59 24.76 -6.82 -14.84
N GLY A 60 24.32 -7.03 -16.08
CA GLY A 60 25.18 -7.67 -17.09
C GLY A 60 26.47 -6.85 -17.25
N ASN A 61 27.46 -7.36 -17.99
CA ASN A 61 28.88 -6.92 -18.14
C ASN A 61 29.27 -5.41 -18.20
N GLY A 62 28.37 -4.44 -17.97
CA GLY A 62 28.65 -3.01 -17.86
C GLY A 62 29.15 -2.55 -16.48
N THR A 63 29.84 -1.41 -16.48
CA THR A 63 30.43 -0.79 -15.29
C THR A 63 29.41 0.09 -14.54
N LEU A 64 29.33 -0.04 -13.22
CA LEU A 64 28.47 0.77 -12.33
C LEU A 64 28.58 2.29 -12.57
N LEU A 65 29.78 2.76 -12.84
CA LEU A 65 30.08 4.17 -13.07
C LEU A 65 29.41 4.71 -14.35
N ALA A 66 29.17 3.86 -15.36
CA ALA A 66 28.47 4.25 -16.57
C ALA A 66 26.97 4.41 -16.33
N SER A 67 26.36 3.57 -15.50
CA SER A 67 24.96 3.66 -15.10
C SER A 67 24.69 4.86 -14.19
N LEU A 68 25.61 5.17 -13.26
CA LEU A 68 25.51 6.37 -12.42
C LEU A 68 25.62 7.66 -13.24
N LYS A 69 26.39 7.67 -14.32
CA LYS A 69 26.51 8.84 -15.20
C LYS A 69 25.24 9.12 -16.02
N GLN A 70 24.34 8.14 -16.14
CA GLN A 70 23.02 8.31 -16.77
C GLN A 70 21.95 8.82 -15.77
N MET A 71 22.32 9.07 -14.52
CA MET A 71 21.43 9.63 -13.51
C MET A 71 20.98 11.03 -13.93
N SER A 72 19.71 11.14 -14.30
CA SER A 72 19.06 12.41 -14.64
C SER A 72 18.53 13.09 -13.38
N TRP A 73 18.28 14.40 -13.46
CA TRP A 73 17.66 15.18 -12.37
C TRP A 73 16.26 14.64 -11.99
N ILE A 74 15.63 13.87 -12.88
CA ILE A 74 14.36 13.18 -12.63
C ILE A 74 14.48 12.25 -11.42
N GLN A 75 15.60 11.54 -11.26
CA GLN A 75 15.80 10.62 -10.13
C GLN A 75 15.81 11.36 -8.79
N VAL A 76 16.38 12.58 -8.76
CA VAL A 76 16.36 13.45 -7.58
C VAL A 76 14.93 13.91 -7.28
N GLY A 77 14.17 14.29 -8.31
CA GLY A 77 12.75 14.63 -8.18
C GLY A 77 11.91 13.47 -7.62
N ILE A 78 12.10 12.26 -8.15
CA ILE A 78 11.43 11.04 -7.67
C ILE A 78 11.76 10.79 -6.20
N ALA A 79 13.04 10.88 -5.81
CA ALA A 79 13.44 10.69 -4.41
C ALA A 79 12.74 11.67 -3.46
N GLY A 80 12.59 12.93 -3.85
CA GLY A 80 11.83 13.93 -3.09
C GLY A 80 10.34 13.57 -2.96
N CYS A 81 9.71 13.11 -4.05
CA CYS A 81 8.32 12.66 -4.02
C CYS A 81 8.10 11.46 -3.09
N ILE A 82 9.00 10.47 -3.13
CA ILE A 82 8.91 9.29 -2.25
C ILE A 82 9.07 9.73 -0.79
N LEU A 83 10.04 10.60 -0.48
CA LEU A 83 10.21 11.13 0.89
C LEU A 83 8.93 11.82 1.40
N MET A 84 8.31 12.66 0.59
CA MET A 84 7.07 13.35 0.97
C MET A 84 5.91 12.37 1.17
N MET A 85 5.81 11.36 0.30
CA MET A 85 4.83 10.28 0.40
C MET A 85 5.00 9.48 1.69
N GLU A 86 6.22 9.07 2.02
CA GLU A 86 6.55 8.32 3.24
C GLU A 86 6.19 9.10 4.50
N ILE A 87 6.58 10.38 4.57
CA ILE A 87 6.21 11.26 5.68
C ILE A 87 4.69 11.39 5.79
N GLY A 88 4.00 11.57 4.66
CA GLY A 88 2.54 11.69 4.60
C GLY A 88 1.82 10.45 5.15
N PHE A 89 2.19 9.26 4.68
CA PHE A 89 1.60 8.01 5.17
C PHE A 89 1.93 7.73 6.64
N LEU A 90 3.16 8.03 7.07
CA LEU A 90 3.56 7.86 8.47
C LEU A 90 2.73 8.77 9.40
N LEU A 91 2.59 10.05 9.05
CA LEU A 91 1.78 11.00 9.82
C LEU A 91 0.31 10.60 9.82
N MET A 92 -0.23 10.14 8.69
CA MET A 92 -1.59 9.64 8.60
C MET A 92 -1.82 8.49 9.58
N TYR A 93 -1.00 7.44 9.56
CA TYR A 93 -1.17 6.32 10.50
C TYR A 93 -0.98 6.72 11.97
N ARG A 94 -0.06 7.65 12.25
CA ARG A 94 0.19 8.17 13.60
C ARG A 94 -0.96 9.06 14.13
N SER A 95 -1.73 9.68 13.24
CA SER A 95 -2.96 10.40 13.61
C SER A 95 -4.14 9.46 13.94
N GLY A 96 -3.90 8.14 14.01
CA GLY A 96 -4.90 7.15 14.38
C GLY A 96 -5.76 6.66 13.22
N TRP A 97 -5.42 7.00 11.98
CA TRP A 97 -6.17 6.51 10.82
C TRP A 97 -6.04 5.01 10.65
N ASP A 98 -7.17 4.36 10.35
CA ASP A 98 -7.16 2.95 9.98
C ASP A 98 -6.45 2.71 8.65
N LEU A 99 -5.80 1.54 8.56
CA LEU A 99 -5.07 1.11 7.38
C LEU A 99 -5.96 1.13 6.13
N SER A 100 -7.18 0.58 6.30
CA SER A 100 -8.17 0.46 5.24
C SER A 100 -8.67 1.84 4.81
N THR A 101 -9.22 2.63 5.75
CA THR A 101 -9.81 3.93 5.45
C THR A 101 -8.79 4.91 4.89
N GLY A 102 -7.60 5.00 5.49
CA GLY A 102 -6.54 5.89 5.03
C GLY A 102 -6.08 5.56 3.62
N ASN A 103 -5.71 4.30 3.38
CA ASN A 103 -5.22 3.88 2.07
C ASN A 103 -6.28 4.01 0.97
N ILE A 104 -7.54 3.71 1.27
CA ILE A 104 -8.66 3.82 0.31
C ILE A 104 -8.88 5.29 -0.09
N VAL A 105 -8.95 6.19 0.88
CA VAL A 105 -9.18 7.63 0.63
C VAL A 105 -8.01 8.23 -0.16
N THR A 106 -6.76 7.99 0.28
CA THR A 106 -5.58 8.50 -0.43
C THR A 106 -5.45 7.87 -1.81
N GLY A 107 -5.73 6.58 -1.94
CA GLY A 107 -5.68 5.86 -3.21
C GLY A 107 -6.62 6.44 -4.25
N VAL A 108 -7.85 6.81 -3.86
CA VAL A 108 -8.79 7.46 -4.79
C VAL A 108 -8.35 8.87 -5.14
N ALA A 109 -7.94 9.67 -4.15
CA ALA A 109 -7.46 11.02 -4.41
C ALA A 109 -6.27 11.02 -5.40
N ILE A 110 -5.33 10.08 -5.21
CA ILE A 110 -4.19 9.88 -6.11
C ILE A 110 -4.67 9.47 -7.50
N ASN A 111 -5.56 8.48 -7.63
CA ASN A 111 -6.05 8.02 -8.93
C ASN A 111 -6.80 9.12 -9.70
N ILE A 112 -7.60 9.95 -9.01
CA ILE A 112 -8.28 11.10 -9.62
C ILE A 112 -7.24 12.12 -10.12
N ALA A 113 -6.27 12.48 -9.28
CA ALA A 113 -5.23 13.43 -9.64
C ALA A 113 -4.39 12.93 -10.82
N LEU A 114 -3.95 11.67 -10.79
CA LEU A 114 -3.19 11.05 -11.86
C LEU A 114 -4.00 10.97 -13.16
N GLY A 115 -5.28 10.60 -13.07
CA GLY A 115 -6.18 10.58 -14.22
C GLY A 115 -6.31 11.97 -14.86
N PHE A 116 -6.50 13.01 -14.05
CA PHE A 116 -6.57 14.40 -14.53
C PHE A 116 -5.25 14.83 -15.22
N ILE A 117 -4.12 14.54 -14.59
CA ILE A 117 -2.79 14.84 -15.13
C ILE A 117 -2.52 14.05 -16.43
N GLY A 118 -2.93 12.79 -16.51
CA GLY A 118 -2.84 11.96 -17.72
C GLY A 118 -3.56 12.57 -18.92
N VAL A 119 -4.77 13.10 -18.70
CA VAL A 119 -5.53 13.81 -19.75
C VAL A 119 -4.84 15.10 -20.16
N VAL A 120 -4.54 15.95 -19.19
CA VAL A 120 -4.15 17.34 -19.44
C VAL A 120 -2.71 17.44 -19.96
N PHE A 121 -1.78 16.70 -19.36
CA PHE A 121 -0.36 16.78 -19.68
C PHE A 121 0.09 15.73 -20.69
N LEU A 122 -0.37 14.47 -20.57
CA LEU A 122 0.10 13.40 -21.44
C LEU A 122 -0.72 13.28 -22.73
N LYS A 123 -1.84 14.01 -22.87
CA LYS A 123 -2.79 13.89 -23.99
C LYS A 123 -3.16 12.42 -24.26
N GLU A 124 -3.17 11.60 -23.22
CA GLU A 124 -3.61 10.23 -23.35
C GLU A 124 -5.05 10.25 -23.85
N GLY A 125 -5.30 9.59 -24.98
CA GLY A 125 -6.65 9.43 -25.51
C GLY A 125 -7.45 8.61 -24.52
N LEU A 126 -8.12 9.28 -23.58
CA LEU A 126 -9.01 8.59 -22.66
C LEU A 126 -10.17 8.01 -23.46
N SER A 127 -10.14 6.70 -23.63
CA SER A 127 -11.31 5.95 -24.05
C SER A 127 -12.44 6.21 -23.06
N VAL A 128 -13.68 6.29 -23.55
CA VAL A 128 -14.89 6.44 -22.72
C VAL A 128 -14.93 5.38 -21.61
N LEU A 129 -14.36 4.19 -21.88
CA LEU A 129 -14.21 3.12 -20.90
C LEU A 129 -13.28 3.45 -19.73
N ASN A 130 -12.19 4.19 -19.95
CA ASN A 130 -11.27 4.60 -18.87
C ASN A 130 -11.95 5.61 -17.94
N VAL A 131 -12.70 6.55 -18.51
CA VAL A 131 -13.51 7.51 -17.75
C VAL A 131 -14.58 6.79 -16.93
N CYS A 132 -15.30 5.85 -17.54
CA CYS A 132 -16.26 5.01 -16.81
C CYS A 132 -15.60 4.20 -15.69
N GLY A 133 -14.40 3.66 -15.91
CA GLY A 133 -13.64 2.92 -14.89
C GLY A 133 -13.23 3.80 -13.70
N VAL A 134 -12.79 5.03 -13.95
CA VAL A 134 -12.49 6.01 -12.89
C VAL A 134 -13.75 6.36 -12.10
N LEU A 135 -14.87 6.64 -12.77
CA LEU A 135 -16.16 6.91 -12.11
C LEU A 135 -16.64 5.72 -11.27
N LEU A 136 -16.44 4.49 -11.75
CA LEU A 136 -16.74 3.27 -11.01
C LEU A 136 -15.86 3.12 -9.77
N CYS A 137 -14.56 3.43 -9.86
CA CYS A 137 -13.65 3.43 -8.70
C CYS A 137 -14.09 4.46 -7.65
N ILE A 138 -14.43 5.68 -8.07
CA ILE A 138 -14.94 6.73 -7.16
C ILE A 138 -16.23 6.26 -6.48
N THR A 139 -17.14 5.65 -7.23
CA THR A 139 -18.41 5.11 -6.70
C THR A 139 -18.16 3.99 -5.71
N GLY A 140 -17.23 3.07 -6.00
CA GLY A 140 -16.85 1.98 -5.11
C GLY A 140 -16.31 2.49 -3.77
N VAL A 141 -15.53 3.56 -3.78
CA VAL A 141 -15.00 4.16 -2.55
C VAL A 141 -16.03 4.98 -1.80
N ALA A 142 -16.91 5.70 -2.50
CA ALA A 142 -18.06 6.34 -1.86
C ALA A 142 -18.90 5.28 -1.12
N LEU A 143 -19.15 4.12 -1.73
CA LEU A 143 -19.91 3.04 -1.11
C LEU A 143 -19.24 2.45 0.14
N ILE A 144 -17.90 2.30 0.13
CA ILE A 144 -17.14 1.89 1.32
C ILE A 144 -17.21 2.97 2.40
N GLY A 145 -17.10 4.25 2.02
CA GLY A 145 -17.21 5.38 2.95
C GLY A 145 -18.60 5.53 3.57
N TYR A 146 -19.68 5.27 2.82
CA TYR A 146 -21.07 5.37 3.29
C TYR A 146 -21.44 4.29 4.32
N LYS A 147 -20.68 3.20 4.45
CA LYS A 147 -20.86 2.22 5.53
C LYS A 147 -20.22 2.68 6.87
N GLY A 148 -19.70 3.91 6.92
CA GLY A 148 -19.18 4.56 8.13
C GLY A 148 -20.23 5.28 9.01
N GLU A 149 -21.46 5.50 8.53
CA GLU A 149 -22.48 6.28 9.26
C GLU A 149 -23.84 5.57 9.44
N ALA A 150 -23.98 4.31 9.03
CA ALA A 150 -25.18 3.52 9.28
C ALA A 150 -24.93 2.39 10.28
N GLY A 151 -25.21 2.67 11.56
CA GLY A 151 -25.59 1.64 12.51
C GLY A 151 -24.71 1.56 13.76
N SER A 152 -25.06 2.38 14.75
CA SER A 152 -25.04 1.94 16.13
C SER A 152 -25.73 0.57 16.26
N ILE A 153 -24.95 -0.51 16.33
CA ILE A 153 -25.40 -1.75 16.99
C ILE A 153 -24.49 -1.93 18.21
N GLN A 154 -24.87 -1.24 19.29
CA GLN A 154 -24.44 -1.57 20.64
C GLN A 154 -25.27 -2.77 21.16
N PRO A 155 -24.80 -3.47 22.22
CA PRO A 155 -24.81 -4.92 22.36
C PRO A 155 -26.06 -5.47 23.04
N VAL A 156 -26.42 -6.73 22.79
CA VAL A 156 -27.15 -7.54 23.77
C VAL A 156 -26.88 -9.03 23.57
N ALA A 157 -26.53 -9.68 24.67
CA ALA A 157 -26.25 -11.11 24.79
C ALA A 157 -27.54 -11.93 24.95
N SER A 158 -27.53 -13.16 24.43
CA SER A 158 -28.21 -14.39 24.90
C SER A 158 -28.16 -15.40 23.75
N SER A 159 -27.86 -16.69 23.86
CA SER A 159 -27.85 -17.62 24.98
C SER A 159 -27.19 -18.91 24.47
N SER A 160 -26.22 -19.47 25.20
CA SER A 160 -25.95 -20.91 25.25
C SER A 160 -25.23 -21.21 26.56
N SER A 161 -25.99 -21.07 27.64
CA SER A 161 -25.79 -21.84 28.86
C SER A 161 -26.31 -23.26 28.59
N GLU A 162 -25.42 -24.16 28.21
CA GLU A 162 -25.51 -25.64 28.17
C GLU A 162 -24.13 -26.01 27.59
N ILE A 163 -23.08 -26.35 28.36
CA ILE A 163 -22.89 -27.60 29.08
C ILE A 163 -22.04 -27.33 30.35
N VAL A 164 -22.71 -27.06 31.47
CA VAL A 164 -22.26 -27.48 32.81
C VAL A 164 -23.43 -28.21 33.44
N GLU A 165 -23.53 -29.49 33.13
CA GLU A 165 -24.25 -30.55 33.86
C GLU A 165 -23.68 -31.83 33.22
N SER A 166 -23.14 -32.86 33.88
CA SER A 166 -23.25 -33.36 35.24
C SER A 166 -22.44 -34.67 35.21
N THR A 167 -21.43 -34.90 36.06
CA THR A 167 -21.57 -35.74 37.29
C THR A 167 -20.77 -37.06 37.13
N PRO A 168 -20.23 -37.72 38.18
CA PRO A 168 -19.77 -37.26 39.50
C PRO A 168 -18.47 -37.92 40.05
N LEU A 169 -18.05 -37.43 41.23
CA LEU A 169 -17.55 -38.16 42.42
C LEU A 169 -16.36 -39.12 42.32
N ALA A 170 -15.29 -38.79 43.07
CA ALA A 170 -14.82 -39.49 44.29
C ALA A 170 -13.30 -39.32 44.43
N MET A 171 -12.84 -38.55 45.42
CA MET A 171 -12.16 -39.08 46.61
C MET A 171 -11.25 -40.30 46.32
N LYS A 172 -9.94 -40.18 46.57
CA LYS A 172 -9.26 -40.82 47.72
C LYS A 172 -7.73 -40.78 47.59
N LYS A 173 -7.11 -40.23 48.64
CA LYS A 173 -5.71 -40.33 49.10
C LYS A 173 -4.63 -39.54 48.35
#